data_AF-A0A520BJP7-F1
#
_entry.id   AF-A0A520BJP7-F1
#
_cell.length_a   1.000
_cell.length_b   1.000
_cell.length_c   1.000
_cell.angle_alpha   90.00
_cell.angle_beta   90.00
_cell.angle_gamma   90.00
#
_symmetry.space_group_name_H-M   'P 1'
#
loop_
_entity.id
_entity.type
_entity.pdbx_description
1 polymer ?
#
loop_
_entity_poly.entity_id
_entity_poly.type
_entity_poly.pdbx_seq_one_letter_code
_entity_poly.pdbx_strand_id
1 'polypeptide(L)'
;MQKTFIFLFFLICPVFLFGQQKGSIIKIISSSQITGDTKKKVSYLKNPVFQQDNATLSCDSAVLYTERNYFEAYKNVHIQQLTTDIYSDELQYDGNKKQAHLTGNVQMKDPKSLLTTNVLDYNTASKIGTYTTGGKIQTQDVTLTSKNGYYFSNSSDSYFRYNVVVVTPQSTIKSDTMRYNLDSKWTYFYGPTNIKGKDDNLYTENGAYNTLSEDAYFGKKNLYSQGTKSLKGDSLYYFGKVGYGKAVKNIVFTDKKDGTKMFGDLGYYYKIDQRTLVTKNAFVDFISGDSVTVKNKKIPDTLRLGADTLETQMVLQKTLKLIPKISVKADNQIGEDEDETEKPVKAKPEAKAAPTATGSTKPPVKSGKEPKSKKDKKNSGKSDGLTDNIPDSLKLKADSVAKNLLKTDSLQKILLAKKVTDSVAKTMLKAKDSLQKKKTAINDVLKKTPKPGVDSISKQLNNKGIMDTLNKTVSNLKAVIVKPDSVFNPADTVTTRVIRA
;
A
#
# COMPACT_ATOMS: atom_id res chain seq x y z
N MET A 1 66.69 -9.64 -40.78
CA MET A 1 65.72 -10.69 -40.37
C MET A 1 64.83 -10.10 -39.28
N GLN A 2 63.54 -10.40 -39.09
CA GLN A 2 62.68 -11.40 -39.74
C GLN A 2 61.39 -10.77 -40.31
N LYS A 3 61.03 -11.23 -41.51
CA LYS A 3 59.70 -11.70 -41.95
C LYS A 3 58.44 -10.94 -41.51
N THR A 4 57.79 -10.33 -42.50
CA THR A 4 56.33 -10.24 -42.63
C THR A 4 55.67 -11.63 -42.55
N PHE A 5 54.61 -11.79 -41.74
CA PHE A 5 53.35 -12.47 -42.05
C PHE A 5 52.44 -12.55 -40.80
N ILE A 6 51.19 -12.12 -40.92
CA ILE A 6 49.96 -12.46 -40.15
C ILE A 6 48.99 -11.27 -40.27
N PHE A 7 47.68 -11.44 -40.49
CA PHE A 7 46.98 -12.39 -41.35
C PHE A 7 45.65 -11.71 -41.73
N LEU A 8 45.25 -11.74 -43.00
CA LEU A 8 44.11 -10.98 -43.53
C LEU A 8 42.76 -11.61 -43.07
N PHE A 9 42.35 -11.37 -41.83
CA PHE A 9 41.14 -11.97 -41.23
C PHE A 9 40.15 -10.95 -40.62
N PHE A 10 39.97 -9.81 -41.29
CA PHE A 10 38.99 -8.80 -40.88
C PHE A 10 38.17 -8.23 -42.05
N LEU A 11 38.00 -9.01 -43.11
CA LEU A 11 37.25 -8.62 -44.33
C LEU A 11 36.07 -9.55 -44.68
N ILE A 12 35.71 -10.48 -43.80
CA ILE A 12 34.49 -11.31 -43.92
C ILE A 12 33.74 -11.31 -42.58
N CYS A 13 33.35 -10.12 -42.13
CA CYS A 13 32.17 -10.03 -41.28
C CYS A 13 30.95 -10.07 -42.22
N PRO A 14 30.12 -11.12 -42.23
CA PRO A 14 28.88 -11.10 -42.98
C PRO A 14 28.01 -10.01 -42.35
N VAL A 15 27.93 -8.85 -43.02
CA VAL A 15 26.97 -7.81 -42.66
C VAL A 15 25.60 -8.42 -42.88
N PHE A 16 24.99 -8.91 -41.80
CA PHE A 16 23.59 -9.28 -41.78
C PHE A 16 22.77 -8.01 -42.01
N LEU A 17 22.62 -7.68 -43.29
CA LEU A 17 21.57 -6.84 -43.82
C LEU A 17 20.26 -7.51 -43.43
N PHE A 18 19.77 -7.16 -42.24
CA PHE A 18 18.36 -7.23 -41.90
C PHE A 18 17.64 -6.34 -42.91
N GLY A 19 17.36 -6.91 -44.09
CA GLY A 19 16.59 -6.26 -45.14
C GLY A 19 15.29 -5.82 -44.50
N GLN A 20 15.10 -4.50 -44.34
CA GLN A 20 14.02 -3.96 -43.55
C GLN A 20 12.71 -4.47 -44.14
N GLN A 21 12.05 -5.36 -43.39
CA GLN A 21 10.82 -6.02 -43.82
C GLN A 21 9.81 -4.94 -44.18
N LYS A 22 9.52 -4.83 -45.49
CA LYS A 22 8.90 -3.65 -46.08
C LYS A 22 7.65 -3.27 -45.28
N GLY A 23 7.67 -2.09 -44.68
CA GLY A 23 6.69 -1.69 -43.67
C GLY A 23 5.27 -1.88 -44.18
N SER A 24 4.40 -2.44 -43.34
CA SER A 24 3.01 -2.66 -43.73
C SER A 24 2.33 -1.34 -44.04
N ILE A 25 1.53 -1.33 -45.10
CA ILE A 25 0.79 -0.15 -45.55
C ILE A 25 -0.62 -0.13 -44.97
N ILE A 26 -1.13 1.07 -44.71
CA ILE A 26 -2.54 1.29 -44.37
C ILE A 26 -3.40 0.88 -45.56
N LYS A 27 -4.39 0.02 -45.32
CA LYS A 27 -5.39 -0.37 -46.31
C LYS A 27 -6.72 0.31 -46.00
N ILE A 28 -7.44 0.74 -47.02
CA ILE A 28 -8.87 1.06 -46.91
C ILE A 28 -9.64 -0.26 -47.04
N ILE A 29 -10.49 -0.58 -46.08
CA ILE A 29 -11.39 -1.73 -46.11
C ILE A 29 -12.78 -1.32 -46.62
N SER A 30 -13.27 -0.15 -46.20
CA SER A 30 -14.49 0.46 -46.71
C SER A 30 -14.47 1.98 -46.54
N SER A 31 -15.37 2.66 -47.27
CA SER A 31 -15.68 4.09 -47.12
C SER A 31 -17.03 4.35 -47.82
N SER A 32 -17.84 5.27 -47.32
CA SER A 32 -19.09 5.68 -47.99
C SER A 32 -18.84 6.58 -49.20
N GLN A 33 -17.73 7.32 -49.22
CA GLN A 33 -17.34 8.21 -50.31
C GLN A 33 -15.82 8.41 -50.29
N ILE A 34 -15.19 8.43 -51.46
CA ILE A 34 -13.78 8.79 -51.63
C ILE A 34 -13.70 9.90 -52.68
N THR A 35 -12.86 10.91 -52.46
CA THR A 35 -12.63 12.00 -53.42
C THR A 35 -11.17 12.40 -53.38
N GLY A 36 -10.45 12.23 -54.50
CA GLY A 36 -9.01 12.48 -54.59
C GLY A 36 -8.67 13.83 -55.20
N ASP A 37 -7.64 14.50 -54.68
CA ASP A 37 -6.97 15.64 -55.31
C ASP A 37 -5.60 15.19 -55.83
N THR A 38 -5.50 14.98 -57.14
CA THR A 38 -4.26 14.50 -57.81
C THR A 38 -3.13 15.54 -57.75
N LYS A 39 -3.42 16.82 -57.55
CA LYS A 39 -2.40 17.89 -57.44
C LYS A 39 -1.80 17.92 -56.03
N LYS A 40 -2.62 17.74 -55.00
CA LYS A 40 -2.18 17.66 -53.59
C LYS A 40 -1.74 16.26 -53.15
N LYS A 41 -2.07 15.23 -53.95
CA LYS A 41 -1.86 13.80 -53.67
C LYS A 41 -2.52 13.30 -52.38
N VAL A 42 -3.74 13.77 -52.13
CA VAL A 42 -4.56 13.37 -50.96
C VAL A 42 -5.89 12.78 -51.40
N SER A 43 -6.41 11.86 -50.57
CA SER A 43 -7.77 11.36 -50.68
C SER A 43 -8.58 11.80 -49.46
N TYR A 44 -9.72 12.42 -49.69
CA TYR A 44 -10.73 12.70 -48.66
C TYR A 44 -11.71 11.51 -48.60
N LEU A 45 -11.98 11.01 -47.41
CA LEU A 45 -12.86 9.85 -47.17
C LEU A 45 -13.97 10.17 -46.17
N LYS A 46 -15.16 9.60 -46.38
CA LYS A 46 -16.31 9.70 -45.48
C LYS A 46 -16.70 8.33 -44.94
N ASN A 47 -16.86 8.22 -43.63
CA ASN A 47 -17.05 6.97 -42.88
C ASN A 47 -16.01 5.87 -43.25
N PRO A 48 -14.69 6.17 -43.34
CA PRO A 48 -13.72 5.15 -43.70
C PRO A 48 -13.51 4.13 -42.59
N VAL A 49 -13.19 2.90 -43.00
CA VAL A 49 -12.56 1.89 -42.16
C VAL A 49 -11.20 1.56 -42.76
N PHE A 50 -10.13 1.83 -42.01
CA PHE A 50 -8.77 1.46 -42.33
C PHE A 50 -8.36 0.20 -41.57
N GLN A 51 -7.40 -0.54 -42.13
CA GLN A 51 -6.73 -1.64 -41.44
C GLN A 51 -5.21 -1.59 -41.68
N GLN A 52 -4.44 -1.82 -40.62
CA GLN A 52 -3.02 -2.13 -40.72
C GLN A 52 -2.70 -3.25 -39.71
N ASP A 53 -2.08 -4.33 -40.19
CA ASP A 53 -1.83 -5.55 -39.43
C ASP A 53 -3.09 -6.03 -38.68
N ASN A 54 -3.02 -6.07 -37.34
CA ASN A 54 -4.08 -6.50 -36.42
C ASN A 54 -4.83 -5.32 -35.77
N ALA A 55 -4.75 -4.12 -36.35
CA ALA A 55 -5.46 -2.94 -35.90
C ALA A 55 -6.44 -2.45 -36.99
N THR A 56 -7.68 -2.19 -36.57
CA THR A 56 -8.73 -1.59 -37.39
C THR A 56 -9.00 -0.18 -36.87
N LEU A 57 -9.14 0.81 -37.76
CA LEU A 57 -9.28 2.22 -37.40
C LEU A 57 -10.43 2.84 -38.19
N SER A 58 -11.42 3.42 -37.51
CA SER A 58 -12.61 4.03 -38.13
C SER A 58 -12.88 5.44 -37.57
N CYS A 59 -13.65 6.25 -38.31
CA CYS A 59 -14.04 7.63 -37.96
C CYS A 59 -15.15 8.13 -38.91
N ASP A 60 -15.75 9.30 -38.64
CA ASP A 60 -16.71 9.94 -39.56
C ASP A 60 -16.04 10.43 -40.87
N SER A 61 -14.79 10.90 -40.79
CA SER A 61 -14.10 11.52 -41.92
C SER A 61 -12.58 11.48 -41.80
N ALA A 62 -11.87 11.36 -42.92
CA ALA A 62 -10.40 11.30 -42.93
C ALA A 62 -9.76 11.95 -44.17
N VAL A 63 -8.48 12.33 -44.02
CA VAL A 63 -7.57 12.72 -45.11
C VAL A 63 -6.42 11.71 -45.16
N LEU A 64 -6.36 10.92 -46.24
CA LEU A 64 -5.32 9.92 -46.47
C LEU A 64 -4.22 10.45 -47.40
N TYR A 65 -2.98 10.30 -46.99
CA TYR A 65 -1.77 10.68 -47.72
C TYR A 65 -1.03 9.41 -48.15
N THR A 66 -1.49 8.75 -49.22
CA THR A 66 -1.03 7.40 -49.61
C THR A 66 0.48 7.29 -49.80
N GLU A 67 1.13 8.28 -50.44
CA GLU A 67 2.59 8.29 -50.62
C GLU A 67 3.38 8.41 -49.29
N ARG A 68 2.74 8.95 -48.25
CA ARG A 68 3.34 9.09 -46.90
C ARG A 68 3.00 7.92 -45.98
N ASN A 69 2.07 7.03 -46.38
CA ASN A 69 1.50 5.98 -45.51
C ASN A 69 1.03 6.58 -44.17
N TYR A 70 0.24 7.65 -44.24
CA TYR A 70 -0.23 8.45 -43.11
C TYR A 70 -1.68 8.93 -43.34
N PHE A 71 -2.49 9.05 -42.29
CA PHE A 71 -3.80 9.70 -42.36
C PHE A 71 -4.12 10.57 -41.14
N GLU A 72 -4.99 11.56 -41.37
CA GLU A 72 -5.70 12.33 -40.34
C GLU A 72 -7.16 11.87 -40.29
N ALA A 73 -7.71 11.67 -39.10
CA ALA A 73 -9.08 11.21 -38.89
C ALA A 73 -9.80 12.10 -37.86
N TYR A 74 -11.07 12.39 -38.14
CA TYR A 74 -11.87 13.36 -37.40
C TYR A 74 -13.27 12.82 -37.10
N LYS A 75 -13.69 13.01 -35.84
CA LYS A 75 -14.92 12.60 -35.17
C LYS A 75 -15.14 11.09 -35.08
N ASN A 76 -15.68 10.68 -33.94
CA ASN A 76 -15.99 9.28 -33.60
C ASN A 76 -14.84 8.33 -33.92
N VAL A 77 -13.59 8.76 -33.67
CA VAL A 77 -12.42 7.95 -34.00
C VAL A 77 -12.42 6.74 -33.07
N HIS A 78 -12.26 5.54 -33.64
CA HIS A 78 -12.16 4.29 -32.92
C HIS A 78 -11.01 3.45 -33.49
N ILE A 79 -10.02 3.14 -32.66
CA ILE A 79 -8.98 2.15 -32.92
C ILE A 79 -9.35 0.88 -32.15
N GLN A 80 -9.58 -0.22 -32.87
CA GLN A 80 -9.75 -1.54 -32.27
C GLN A 80 -8.49 -2.38 -32.52
N GLN A 81 -7.88 -2.87 -31.43
CA GLN A 81 -6.72 -3.76 -31.50
C GLN A 81 -6.83 -4.91 -30.48
N LEU A 82 -7.06 -6.13 -30.98
CA LEU A 82 -7.20 -7.37 -30.20
C LEU A 82 -8.34 -7.32 -29.16
N THR A 83 -8.07 -6.81 -27.97
CA THR A 83 -9.01 -6.68 -26.83
C THR A 83 -9.09 -5.24 -26.29
N THR A 84 -8.47 -4.30 -26.99
CA THR A 84 -8.30 -2.92 -26.59
C THR A 84 -9.02 -2.02 -27.58
N ASP A 85 -9.91 -1.17 -27.08
CA ASP A 85 -10.66 -0.19 -27.87
C ASP A 85 -10.27 1.22 -27.42
N ILE A 86 -9.75 2.03 -28.35
CA ILE A 86 -9.32 3.41 -28.09
C ILE A 86 -10.20 4.36 -28.89
N TYR A 87 -10.82 5.33 -28.22
CA TYR A 87 -11.70 6.34 -28.81
C TYR A 87 -11.09 7.74 -28.68
N SER A 88 -11.32 8.63 -29.65
CA SER A 88 -10.99 10.06 -29.57
C SER A 88 -11.83 10.94 -30.51
N ASP A 89 -11.72 12.26 -30.37
CA ASP A 89 -12.29 13.22 -31.32
C ASP A 89 -11.44 13.33 -32.60
N GLU A 90 -10.12 13.27 -32.47
CA GLU A 90 -9.15 13.38 -33.57
C GLU A 90 -8.02 12.35 -33.44
N LEU A 91 -7.42 11.98 -34.58
CA LEU A 91 -6.27 11.09 -34.69
C LEU A 91 -5.36 11.50 -35.86
N GLN A 92 -4.07 11.55 -35.59
CA GLN A 92 -3.01 11.58 -36.60
C GLN A 92 -2.28 10.22 -36.56
N TYR A 93 -2.22 9.51 -37.69
CA TYR A 93 -1.69 8.14 -37.74
C TYR A 93 -0.58 7.96 -38.77
N ASP A 94 0.65 7.71 -38.30
CA ASP A 94 1.81 7.36 -39.13
C ASP A 94 1.95 5.83 -39.22
N GLY A 95 1.57 5.26 -40.36
CA GLY A 95 1.64 3.82 -40.61
C GLY A 95 3.06 3.27 -40.73
N ASN A 96 4.07 4.10 -40.99
CA ASN A 96 5.47 3.65 -41.06
C ASN A 96 6.03 3.46 -39.64
N LYS A 97 5.73 4.40 -38.75
CA LYS A 97 6.09 4.34 -37.32
C LYS A 97 5.11 3.51 -36.49
N LYS A 98 3.93 3.20 -37.04
CA LYS A 98 2.79 2.56 -36.36
C LYS A 98 2.35 3.35 -35.14
N GLN A 99 2.36 4.67 -35.29
CA GLN A 99 2.14 5.66 -34.23
C GLN A 99 0.80 6.37 -34.42
N ALA A 100 -0.07 6.26 -33.42
CA ALA A 100 -1.29 7.02 -33.28
C ALA A 100 -1.06 8.16 -32.28
N HIS A 101 -1.33 9.40 -32.71
CA HIS A 101 -1.43 10.55 -31.82
C HIS A 101 -2.92 10.94 -31.74
N LEU A 102 -3.55 10.62 -30.61
CA LEU A 102 -4.99 10.83 -30.38
C LEU A 102 -5.21 12.09 -29.55
N THR A 103 -6.15 12.94 -29.97
CA THR A 103 -6.50 14.19 -29.29
C THR A 103 -8.01 14.31 -29.11
N GLY A 104 -8.43 14.87 -27.97
CA GLY A 104 -9.83 15.11 -27.64
C GLY A 104 -10.55 13.88 -27.07
N ASN A 105 -11.15 14.03 -25.89
CA ASN A 105 -12.00 13.06 -25.19
C ASN A 105 -11.48 11.61 -25.20
N VAL A 106 -10.16 11.40 -25.11
CA VAL A 106 -9.55 10.10 -25.38
C VAL A 106 -9.93 9.07 -24.32
N GLN A 107 -10.46 7.92 -24.75
CA GLN A 107 -10.82 6.79 -23.88
C GLN A 107 -10.17 5.50 -24.38
N MET A 108 -9.22 4.95 -23.62
CA MET A 108 -8.65 3.63 -23.87
C MET A 108 -9.30 2.61 -22.93
N LYS A 109 -10.00 1.62 -23.49
CA LYS A 109 -10.71 0.56 -22.78
C LYS A 109 -9.99 -0.76 -22.96
N ASP A 110 -9.52 -1.32 -21.85
CA ASP A 110 -9.03 -2.70 -21.74
C ASP A 110 -10.05 -3.51 -20.90
N PRO A 111 -10.08 -4.86 -20.97
CA PRO A 111 -11.07 -5.70 -20.27
C PRO A 111 -11.07 -5.63 -18.73
N LYS A 112 -10.18 -4.82 -18.13
CA LYS A 112 -10.01 -4.65 -16.68
C LYS A 112 -9.90 -3.17 -16.25
N SER A 113 -9.88 -2.21 -17.19
CA SER A 113 -9.53 -0.81 -16.91
C SER A 113 -9.95 0.16 -18.01
N LEU A 114 -10.43 1.33 -17.61
CA LEU A 114 -10.64 2.50 -18.47
C LEU A 114 -9.59 3.56 -18.15
N LEU A 115 -8.81 3.97 -19.15
CA LEU A 115 -7.97 5.17 -19.13
C LEU A 115 -8.70 6.30 -19.88
N THR A 116 -8.77 7.49 -19.28
CA THR A 116 -9.22 8.72 -19.95
C THR A 116 -8.17 9.82 -19.88
N THR A 117 -7.96 10.55 -20.98
CA THR A 117 -7.03 11.68 -21.09
C THR A 117 -7.45 12.62 -22.24
N ASN A 118 -6.83 13.79 -22.37
CA ASN A 118 -7.06 14.69 -23.49
C ASN A 118 -6.12 14.42 -24.68
N VAL A 119 -4.95 13.82 -24.43
CA VAL A 119 -3.95 13.49 -25.47
C VAL A 119 -3.29 12.15 -25.13
N LEU A 120 -3.23 11.24 -26.09
CA LEU A 120 -2.60 9.92 -25.96
C LEU A 120 -1.73 9.62 -27.17
N ASP A 121 -0.44 9.39 -26.93
CA ASP A 121 0.48 8.79 -27.90
C ASP A 121 0.46 7.27 -27.74
N TYR A 122 -0.04 6.54 -28.73
CA TYR A 122 -0.13 5.08 -28.71
C TYR A 122 0.60 4.46 -29.90
N ASN A 123 1.51 3.52 -29.65
CA ASN A 123 2.19 2.77 -30.70
C ASN A 123 1.55 1.38 -30.87
N THR A 124 0.96 1.11 -32.04
CA THR A 124 0.22 -0.14 -32.30
C THR A 124 1.15 -1.35 -32.46
N ALA A 125 2.45 -1.16 -32.70
CA ALA A 125 3.42 -2.24 -32.81
C ALA A 125 4.00 -2.67 -31.45
N SER A 126 4.50 -1.72 -30.66
CA SER A 126 5.07 -1.99 -29.35
C SER A 126 4.03 -2.11 -28.23
N LYS A 127 2.78 -1.67 -28.48
CA LYS A 127 1.68 -1.58 -27.52
C LYS A 127 2.03 -0.73 -26.30
N ILE A 128 2.67 0.40 -26.57
CA ILE A 128 3.06 1.40 -25.57
C ILE A 128 2.13 2.61 -25.71
N GLY A 129 1.45 2.97 -24.61
CA GLY A 129 0.63 4.17 -24.51
C GLY A 129 1.25 5.20 -23.58
N THR A 130 1.25 6.47 -23.97
CA THR A 130 1.85 7.58 -23.21
C THR A 130 0.91 8.78 -23.15
N TYR A 131 0.70 9.35 -21.97
CA TYR A 131 0.02 10.64 -21.78
C TYR A 131 0.87 11.59 -20.91
N THR A 132 0.76 12.89 -21.18
CA THR A 132 1.56 13.95 -20.52
C THR A 132 0.72 15.15 -20.05
N THR A 133 -0.54 15.23 -20.46
CA THR A 133 -1.50 16.32 -20.22
C THR A 133 -2.41 16.08 -19.01
N GLY A 134 -2.13 15.04 -18.22
CA GLY A 134 -3.04 14.51 -17.21
C GLY A 134 -3.84 13.31 -17.71
N GLY A 135 -4.05 12.32 -16.85
CA GLY A 135 -4.85 11.14 -17.16
C GLY A 135 -5.44 10.51 -15.91
N LYS A 136 -6.57 9.82 -16.09
CA LYS A 136 -7.29 9.08 -15.05
C LYS A 136 -7.41 7.63 -15.49
N ILE A 137 -7.02 6.68 -14.64
CA ILE A 137 -7.30 5.25 -14.82
C ILE A 137 -8.32 4.82 -13.77
N GLN A 138 -9.35 4.10 -14.19
CA GLN A 138 -10.37 3.55 -13.32
C GLN A 138 -10.54 2.05 -13.55
N THR A 139 -10.56 1.30 -12.45
CA THR A 139 -10.92 -0.12 -12.37
C THR A 139 -12.13 -0.27 -11.43
N GLN A 140 -12.53 -1.51 -11.12
CA GLN A 140 -13.64 -1.79 -10.20
C GLN A 140 -13.45 -1.16 -8.81
N ASP A 141 -12.27 -1.34 -8.20
CA ASP A 141 -12.00 -0.95 -6.80
C ASP A 141 -11.01 0.22 -6.65
N VAL A 142 -10.48 0.75 -7.76
CA VAL A 142 -9.39 1.73 -7.75
C VAL A 142 -9.64 2.85 -8.75
N THR A 143 -9.44 4.10 -8.31
CA THR A 143 -9.26 5.26 -9.19
C THR A 143 -7.85 5.81 -9.01
N LEU A 144 -7.14 6.02 -10.12
CA LEU A 144 -5.81 6.60 -10.18
C LEU A 144 -5.83 7.86 -11.05
N THR A 145 -5.15 8.92 -10.64
CA THR A 145 -4.81 10.07 -11.49
C THR A 145 -3.32 10.37 -11.44
N SER A 146 -2.75 10.90 -12.53
CA SER A 146 -1.39 11.45 -12.59
C SER A 146 -1.27 12.49 -13.69
N LYS A 147 -0.19 13.29 -13.70
CA LYS A 147 0.11 14.18 -14.84
C LYS A 147 0.64 13.42 -16.04
N ASN A 148 1.65 12.58 -15.81
CA ASN A 148 2.30 11.76 -16.83
C ASN A 148 2.04 10.28 -16.55
N GLY A 149 1.78 9.50 -17.59
CA GLY A 149 1.60 8.06 -17.51
C GLY A 149 2.16 7.34 -18.74
N TYR A 150 2.76 6.18 -18.51
CA TYR A 150 3.33 5.31 -19.53
C TYR A 150 2.85 3.88 -19.26
N TYR A 151 2.23 3.23 -20.24
CA TYR A 151 1.71 1.87 -20.15
C TYR A 151 2.42 0.96 -21.15
N PHE A 152 2.89 -0.19 -20.68
CA PHE A 152 3.62 -1.20 -21.44
C PHE A 152 2.83 -2.50 -21.42
N SER A 153 1.92 -2.69 -22.40
CA SER A 153 1.00 -3.84 -22.43
C SER A 153 1.74 -5.20 -22.36
N ASN A 154 2.90 -5.32 -23.02
CA ASN A 154 3.65 -6.57 -23.09
C ASN A 154 4.34 -7.00 -21.76
N SER A 155 4.48 -6.10 -20.77
CA SER A 155 5.00 -6.44 -19.42
C SER A 155 3.98 -6.19 -18.31
N SER A 156 2.76 -5.79 -18.66
CA SER A 156 1.70 -5.39 -17.74
C SER A 156 2.12 -4.27 -16.77
N ASP A 157 3.07 -3.43 -17.15
CA ASP A 157 3.57 -2.32 -16.32
C ASP A 157 2.93 -0.97 -16.69
N SER A 158 2.57 -0.21 -15.66
CA SER A 158 2.22 1.20 -15.77
C SER A 158 3.15 2.03 -14.88
N TYR A 159 3.71 3.11 -15.43
CA TYR A 159 4.54 4.08 -14.72
C TYR A 159 3.82 5.43 -14.69
N PHE A 160 3.79 6.06 -13.52
CA PHE A 160 3.08 7.32 -13.27
C PHE A 160 4.01 8.33 -12.65
N ARG A 161 3.97 9.58 -13.12
CA ARG A 161 4.82 10.67 -12.63
C ARG A 161 4.05 11.99 -12.46
N TYR A 162 4.45 12.70 -11.41
CA TYR A 162 3.91 13.96 -10.89
C TYR A 162 2.44 13.89 -10.48
N ASN A 163 2.17 14.31 -9.24
CA ASN A 163 0.83 14.37 -8.64
C ASN A 163 0.05 13.04 -8.76
N VAL A 164 0.72 11.92 -8.53
CA VAL A 164 0.08 10.60 -8.58
C VAL A 164 -0.83 10.45 -7.36
N VAL A 165 -2.13 10.27 -7.58
CA VAL A 165 -3.11 10.01 -6.53
C VAL A 165 -3.82 8.71 -6.82
N VAL A 166 -3.81 7.78 -5.87
CA VAL A 166 -4.56 6.52 -5.94
C VAL A 166 -5.59 6.51 -4.82
N VAL A 167 -6.85 6.25 -5.15
CA VAL A 167 -7.97 6.18 -4.21
C VAL A 167 -8.55 4.78 -4.25
N THR A 168 -8.71 4.18 -3.06
CA THR A 168 -9.34 2.87 -2.83
C THR A 168 -10.34 2.99 -1.67
N PRO A 169 -11.25 2.01 -1.45
CA PRO A 169 -12.17 1.99 -0.31
C PRO A 169 -11.51 1.94 1.08
N GLN A 170 -10.19 1.72 1.18
CA GLN A 170 -9.46 1.58 2.45
C GLN A 170 -8.39 2.66 2.65
N SER A 171 -7.85 3.24 1.58
CA SER A 171 -6.74 4.20 1.65
C SER A 171 -6.66 5.14 0.44
N THR A 172 -6.05 6.30 0.66
CA THR A 172 -5.59 7.22 -0.39
C THR A 172 -4.07 7.31 -0.37
N ILE A 173 -3.44 7.04 -1.51
CA ILE A 173 -2.00 7.17 -1.72
C ILE A 173 -1.74 8.44 -2.52
N LYS A 174 -0.77 9.25 -2.09
CA LYS A 174 -0.21 10.36 -2.88
C LYS A 174 1.28 10.13 -3.08
N SER A 175 1.78 10.22 -4.30
CA SER A 175 3.20 9.97 -4.65
C SER A 175 3.68 10.91 -5.77
N ASP A 176 4.98 11.18 -5.83
CA ASP A 176 5.59 11.81 -7.00
C ASP A 176 5.72 10.83 -8.18
N THR A 177 6.36 9.68 -7.97
CA THR A 177 6.70 8.72 -9.02
C THR A 177 6.43 7.29 -8.53
N MET A 178 5.59 6.58 -9.29
CA MET A 178 5.06 5.25 -8.93
C MET A 178 5.07 4.32 -10.15
N ARG A 179 5.32 3.02 -9.92
CA ARG A 179 5.05 1.94 -10.89
C ARG A 179 3.98 1.01 -10.32
N TYR A 180 3.13 0.47 -11.17
CA TYR A 180 2.21 -0.63 -10.84
C TYR A 180 2.32 -1.72 -11.89
N ASN A 181 2.28 -2.98 -11.48
CA ASN A 181 2.27 -4.13 -12.38
C ASN A 181 0.93 -4.89 -12.26
N LEU A 182 0.17 -4.94 -13.34
CA LEU A 182 -1.22 -5.41 -13.34
C LEU A 182 -1.36 -6.91 -13.04
N ASP A 183 -0.35 -7.74 -13.35
CA ASP A 183 -0.42 -9.19 -13.16
C ASP A 183 0.11 -9.60 -11.79
N SER A 184 1.32 -9.17 -11.42
CA SER A 184 1.94 -9.52 -10.14
C SER A 184 1.38 -8.77 -8.93
N LYS A 185 0.56 -7.72 -9.15
CA LYS A 185 -0.07 -6.86 -8.14
C LYS A 185 0.88 -6.04 -7.27
N TRP A 186 2.14 -5.91 -7.69
CA TRP A 186 3.10 -5.03 -7.04
C TRP A 186 2.94 -3.58 -7.49
N THR A 187 2.82 -2.70 -6.50
CA THR A 187 3.02 -1.25 -6.61
C THR A 187 4.40 -0.91 -6.06
N TYR A 188 5.15 -0.03 -6.72
CA TYR A 188 6.44 0.49 -6.28
C TYR A 188 6.42 2.01 -6.22
N PHE A 189 7.07 2.58 -5.21
CA PHE A 189 7.17 4.01 -4.95
C PHE A 189 8.65 4.41 -5.05
N TYR A 190 8.98 5.39 -5.88
CA TYR A 190 10.37 5.81 -6.16
C TYR A 190 10.68 7.25 -5.73
N GLY A 191 9.78 7.88 -4.98
CA GLY A 191 9.93 9.22 -4.43
C GLY A 191 8.99 9.49 -3.25
N PRO A 192 8.92 10.73 -2.76
CA PRO A 192 8.09 11.13 -1.62
C PRO A 192 6.64 10.64 -1.79
N THR A 193 6.21 9.82 -0.84
CA THR A 193 4.93 9.11 -0.89
C THR A 193 4.28 9.14 0.47
N ASN A 194 2.99 9.48 0.51
CA ASN A 194 2.16 9.46 1.70
C ASN A 194 0.93 8.58 1.48
N ILE A 195 0.87 7.46 2.20
CA ILE A 195 -0.22 6.49 2.22
C ILE A 195 -1.07 6.82 3.44
N LYS A 196 -2.31 7.28 3.24
CA LYS A 196 -3.27 7.55 4.32
C LYS A 196 -4.35 6.48 4.32
N GLY A 197 -4.44 5.70 5.38
CA GLY A 197 -5.53 4.76 5.64
C GLY A 197 -6.73 5.45 6.28
N LYS A 198 -7.50 4.70 7.07
CA LYS A 198 -8.62 5.22 7.88
C LYS A 198 -8.10 5.87 9.17
N ASP A 199 -7.38 5.08 9.96
CA ASP A 199 -6.91 5.46 11.30
C ASP A 199 -5.39 5.72 11.37
N ASP A 200 -4.68 5.47 10.26
CA ASP A 200 -3.23 5.52 10.16
C ASP A 200 -2.70 6.24 8.90
N ASN A 201 -1.42 6.59 8.95
CA ASN A 201 -0.71 7.27 7.89
C ASN A 201 0.76 6.82 7.85
N LEU A 202 1.27 6.55 6.65
CA LEU A 202 2.66 6.21 6.39
C LEU A 202 3.27 7.16 5.36
N TYR A 203 4.35 7.84 5.74
CA TYR A 203 5.24 8.54 4.81
C TYR A 203 6.51 7.71 4.54
N THR A 204 7.00 7.74 3.29
CA THR A 204 8.21 7.05 2.82
C THR A 204 8.75 7.71 1.55
N GLU A 205 10.03 7.52 1.19
CA GLU A 205 10.60 7.98 -0.09
C GLU A 205 11.00 6.83 -1.04
N ASN A 206 10.87 5.57 -0.63
CA ASN A 206 11.10 4.39 -1.47
C ASN A 206 10.32 3.20 -0.90
N GLY A 207 9.60 2.46 -1.74
CA GLY A 207 8.91 1.27 -1.24
C GLY A 207 8.25 0.39 -2.28
N ALA A 208 7.68 -0.72 -1.81
CA ALA A 208 6.91 -1.66 -2.58
C ALA A 208 5.74 -2.19 -1.73
N TYR A 209 4.59 -2.42 -2.34
CA TYR A 209 3.42 -3.03 -1.70
C TYR A 209 2.72 -3.98 -2.67
N ASN A 210 2.29 -5.14 -2.20
CA ASN A 210 1.51 -6.10 -3.00
C ASN A 210 0.06 -6.19 -2.51
N THR A 211 -0.91 -5.88 -3.37
CA THR A 211 -2.34 -5.92 -2.97
C THR A 211 -2.91 -7.33 -2.83
N LEU A 212 -2.21 -8.36 -3.34
CA LEU A 212 -2.64 -9.77 -3.24
C LEU A 212 -2.04 -10.50 -2.06
N SER A 213 -0.78 -10.24 -1.67
CA SER A 213 -0.14 -10.88 -0.51
C SER A 213 -0.18 -10.04 0.77
N GLU A 214 -0.45 -8.73 0.66
CA GLU A 214 -0.35 -7.74 1.75
C GLU A 214 1.08 -7.53 2.27
N ASP A 215 2.09 -7.95 1.49
CA ASP A 215 3.50 -7.70 1.81
C ASP A 215 3.88 -6.25 1.46
N ALA A 216 4.58 -5.60 2.37
CA ALA A 216 4.96 -4.20 2.28
C ALA A 216 6.43 -3.98 2.69
N TYR A 217 7.16 -3.20 1.91
CA TYR A 217 8.56 -2.86 2.11
C TYR A 217 8.74 -1.36 1.94
N PHE A 218 9.32 -0.68 2.93
CA PHE A 218 9.48 0.78 2.93
C PHE A 218 10.88 1.18 3.38
N GLY A 219 11.46 2.20 2.75
CA GLY A 219 12.82 2.65 3.00
C GLY A 219 12.96 4.16 2.77
N LYS A 220 13.95 4.76 3.46
CA LYS A 220 14.22 6.22 3.49
C LYS A 220 13.11 7.05 4.15
N LYS A 221 13.49 7.79 5.20
CA LYS A 221 12.64 8.74 5.96
C LYS A 221 11.28 8.17 6.40
N ASN A 222 11.17 6.87 6.64
CA ASN A 222 9.90 6.24 6.98
C ASN A 222 9.30 6.84 8.26
N LEU A 223 8.02 7.16 8.21
CA LEU A 223 7.23 7.59 9.36
C LEU A 223 5.83 6.98 9.27
N TYR A 224 5.60 5.90 10.02
CA TYR A 224 4.27 5.39 10.32
C TYR A 224 3.67 6.16 11.50
N SER A 225 2.36 6.39 11.51
CA SER A 225 1.64 7.05 12.61
C SER A 225 0.19 6.58 12.69
N GLN A 226 -0.30 6.33 13.91
CA GLN A 226 -1.65 5.87 14.21
C GLN A 226 -2.08 6.45 15.57
N GLY A 227 -3.02 7.39 15.58
CA GLY A 227 -3.46 8.08 16.81
C GLY A 227 -2.29 8.75 17.56
N THR A 228 -2.04 8.32 18.80
CA THR A 228 -0.92 8.81 19.64
C THR A 228 0.43 8.18 19.31
N LYS A 229 0.44 7.12 18.50
CA LYS A 229 1.61 6.27 18.22
C LYS A 229 2.29 6.67 16.92
N SER A 230 3.62 6.60 16.88
CA SER A 230 4.40 6.68 15.65
C SER A 230 5.62 5.78 15.67
N LEU A 231 6.09 5.39 14.49
CA LEU A 231 7.25 4.53 14.28
C LEU A 231 8.10 5.06 13.12
N LYS A 232 9.41 5.20 13.38
CA LYS A 232 10.45 5.46 12.38
C LYS A 232 11.43 4.28 12.31
N GLY A 233 12.16 4.20 11.19
CA GLY A 233 13.30 3.30 10.98
C GLY A 233 13.81 3.38 9.54
N ASP A 234 15.07 3.05 9.28
CA ASP A 234 15.67 3.17 7.93
C ASP A 234 14.94 2.28 6.91
N SER A 235 14.59 1.06 7.33
CA SER A 235 13.80 0.10 6.57
C SER A 235 12.70 -0.52 7.44
N LEU A 236 11.47 -0.56 6.91
CA LEU A 236 10.31 -1.23 7.50
C LEU A 236 9.83 -2.35 6.56
N TYR A 237 9.42 -3.47 7.13
CA TYR A 237 8.88 -4.64 6.45
C TYR A 237 7.59 -5.05 7.17
N TYR A 238 6.55 -5.43 6.43
CA TYR A 238 5.30 -5.93 6.98
C TYR A 238 4.73 -7.01 6.07
N PHE A 239 4.21 -8.08 6.67
CA PHE A 239 3.68 -9.27 5.99
C PHE A 239 2.22 -9.44 6.45
N GLY A 240 1.28 -8.76 5.77
CA GLY A 240 -0.06 -8.48 6.31
C GLY A 240 -0.85 -9.72 6.73
N LYS A 241 -0.83 -10.77 5.89
CA LYS A 241 -1.51 -12.04 6.15
C LYS A 241 -0.93 -12.84 7.32
N VAL A 242 0.35 -12.65 7.63
CA VAL A 242 1.02 -13.25 8.79
C VAL A 242 0.82 -12.37 10.03
N GLY A 243 0.54 -11.07 9.85
CA GLY A 243 0.48 -10.09 10.93
C GLY A 243 1.85 -9.82 11.56
N TYR A 244 2.93 -9.99 10.79
CA TYR A 244 4.30 -9.84 11.25
C TYR A 244 4.94 -8.58 10.65
N GLY A 245 5.55 -7.75 11.50
CA GLY A 245 6.30 -6.56 11.12
C GLY A 245 7.76 -6.63 11.57
N LYS A 246 8.64 -5.94 10.84
CA LYS A 246 10.05 -5.80 11.20
C LYS A 246 10.55 -4.39 10.86
N ALA A 247 11.27 -3.79 11.79
CA ALA A 247 11.97 -2.51 11.60
C ALA A 247 13.49 -2.74 11.71
N VAL A 248 14.27 -1.99 10.93
CA VAL A 248 15.74 -2.11 10.89
C VAL A 248 16.38 -0.73 10.84
N LYS A 249 17.33 -0.51 11.75
CA LYS A 249 18.13 0.70 12.02
C LYS A 249 17.35 1.95 12.40
N ASN A 250 17.96 2.77 13.26
CA ASN A 250 17.44 4.09 13.66
C ASN A 250 15.96 4.04 14.09
N ILE A 251 15.58 2.97 14.79
CA ILE A 251 14.18 2.72 15.13
C ILE A 251 13.79 3.69 16.22
N VAL A 252 12.68 4.41 16.02
CA VAL A 252 12.08 5.26 17.05
C VAL A 252 10.59 4.99 17.06
N PHE A 253 10.14 4.20 18.04
CA PHE A 253 8.74 4.15 18.42
C PHE A 253 8.46 5.26 19.43
N THR A 254 7.28 5.85 19.37
CA THR A 254 6.80 6.84 20.35
C THR A 254 5.31 6.63 20.56
N ASP A 255 4.88 6.52 21.82
CA ASP A 255 3.46 6.61 22.19
C ASP A 255 3.26 7.86 23.04
N LYS A 256 2.62 8.88 22.46
CA LYS A 256 2.38 10.15 23.14
C LYS A 256 1.41 10.05 24.31
N LYS A 257 0.61 8.98 24.39
CA LYS A 257 -0.33 8.76 25.50
C LYS A 257 0.41 8.31 26.77
N ASP A 258 1.34 7.38 26.59
CA ASP A 258 2.01 6.67 27.68
C ASP A 258 3.37 7.32 28.03
N GLY A 259 3.63 8.55 27.56
CA GLY A 259 4.92 9.25 27.74
C GLY A 259 6.15 8.55 27.14
N THR A 260 5.96 7.46 26.39
CA THR A 260 7.00 6.45 26.17
C THR A 260 7.65 6.59 24.79
N LYS A 261 8.98 6.45 24.72
CA LYS A 261 9.74 6.27 23.48
C LYS A 261 10.62 5.03 23.55
N MET A 262 10.64 4.21 22.51
CA MET A 262 11.53 3.04 22.43
C MET A 262 12.44 3.18 21.23
N PHE A 263 13.72 2.87 21.43
CA PHE A 263 14.81 3.02 20.47
C PHE A 263 15.55 1.70 20.27
N GLY A 264 16.20 1.53 19.12
CA GLY A 264 17.09 0.41 18.83
C GLY A 264 17.37 0.24 17.32
N ASP A 265 18.10 -0.82 16.96
CA ASP A 265 18.48 -1.09 15.56
C ASP A 265 17.81 -2.29 14.91
N LEU A 266 17.10 -3.13 15.68
CA LEU A 266 16.39 -4.30 15.14
C LEU A 266 15.10 -4.57 15.92
N GLY A 267 13.97 -4.27 15.29
CA GLY A 267 12.64 -4.38 15.89
C GLY A 267 11.74 -5.39 15.18
N TYR A 268 10.86 -6.03 15.94
CA TYR A 268 9.89 -7.02 15.47
C TYR A 268 8.52 -6.72 16.06
N TYR A 269 7.45 -6.96 15.29
CA TYR A 269 6.06 -6.79 15.72
C TYR A 269 5.23 -8.01 15.35
N TYR A 270 4.37 -8.44 16.26
CA TYR A 270 3.49 -9.59 16.12
C TYR A 270 2.05 -9.16 16.46
N LYS A 271 1.17 -9.22 15.46
CA LYS A 271 -0.23 -8.75 15.56
C LYS A 271 -1.11 -9.66 16.42
N ILE A 272 -0.78 -10.95 16.52
CA ILE A 272 -1.59 -11.98 17.21
C ILE A 272 -1.65 -11.76 18.73
N ASP A 273 -0.54 -11.34 19.33
CA ASP A 273 -0.32 -11.10 20.76
C ASP A 273 -0.03 -9.62 21.06
N GLN A 274 -0.16 -8.75 20.05
CA GLN A 274 0.18 -7.32 20.06
C GLN A 274 1.56 -7.01 20.65
N ARG A 275 2.52 -7.92 20.40
CA ARG A 275 3.85 -7.85 20.97
C ARG A 275 4.84 -7.16 20.04
N THR A 276 5.68 -6.32 20.62
CA THR A 276 6.85 -5.73 19.96
C THR A 276 8.11 -6.14 20.71
N LEU A 277 9.16 -6.54 19.99
CA LEU A 277 10.51 -6.68 20.55
C LEU A 277 11.44 -5.67 19.87
N VAL A 278 12.31 -5.02 20.62
CA VAL A 278 13.33 -4.09 20.11
C VAL A 278 14.68 -4.51 20.68
N THR A 279 15.65 -4.72 19.79
CA THR A 279 16.95 -5.32 20.11
C THR A 279 18.08 -4.51 19.49
N LYS A 280 19.28 -4.62 20.09
CA LYS A 280 20.52 -3.91 19.73
C LYS A 280 20.42 -2.40 19.93
N ASN A 281 21.33 -1.85 20.74
CA ASN A 281 21.30 -0.45 21.16
C ASN A 281 19.91 -0.05 21.73
N ALA A 282 19.24 -0.99 22.41
CA ALA A 282 17.85 -0.84 22.77
C ALA A 282 17.70 -0.09 24.10
N PHE A 283 16.90 0.97 24.08
CA PHE A 283 16.56 1.73 25.30
C PHE A 283 15.16 2.33 25.20
N VAL A 284 14.55 2.54 26.36
CA VAL A 284 13.23 3.14 26.53
C VAL A 284 13.34 4.40 27.39
N ASP A 285 12.74 5.48 26.92
CA ASP A 285 12.56 6.72 27.65
C ASP A 285 11.11 6.79 28.14
N PHE A 286 10.93 6.93 29.45
CA PHE A 286 9.66 7.31 30.08
C PHE A 286 9.72 8.79 30.42
N ILE A 287 8.98 9.60 29.67
CA ILE A 287 8.94 11.05 29.81
C ILE A 287 7.83 11.42 30.79
N SER A 288 8.17 12.07 31.90
CA SER A 288 7.20 12.57 32.88
C SER A 288 6.42 13.78 32.33
N GLY A 289 5.29 14.10 32.97
CA GLY A 289 4.65 15.41 32.83
C GLY A 289 5.44 16.54 33.50
N ASP A 290 6.28 16.20 34.48
CA ASP A 290 7.12 17.14 35.23
C ASP A 290 8.29 17.67 34.40
N SER A 291 8.87 18.80 34.83
CA SER A 291 9.97 19.45 34.10
C SER A 291 11.08 19.97 35.02
N VAL A 292 12.28 19.44 34.82
CA VAL A 292 13.51 19.91 35.44
C VAL A 292 14.02 21.16 34.71
N THR A 293 14.63 22.11 35.42
CA THR A 293 15.25 23.29 34.80
C THR A 293 16.77 23.11 34.74
N VAL A 294 17.32 23.02 33.54
CA VAL A 294 18.77 22.88 33.29
C VAL A 294 19.25 24.09 32.49
N LYS A 295 20.23 24.83 33.01
CA LYS A 295 20.78 26.06 32.38
C LYS A 295 19.67 27.03 31.92
N ASN A 296 18.77 27.36 32.85
CA ASN A 296 17.58 28.19 32.67
C ASN A 296 16.56 27.72 31.60
N LYS A 297 16.70 26.49 31.09
CA LYS A 297 15.75 25.88 30.15
C LYS A 297 14.98 24.75 30.84
N LYS A 298 13.65 24.83 30.84
CA LYS A 298 12.80 23.69 31.23
C LYS A 298 12.94 22.56 30.20
N ILE A 299 13.19 21.36 30.68
CA ILE A 299 13.17 20.10 29.93
C ILE A 299 12.27 19.12 30.69
N PRO A 300 11.51 18.24 30.02
CA PRO A 300 10.70 17.25 30.71
C PRO A 300 11.62 16.26 31.44
N ASP A 301 11.21 15.80 32.63
CA ASP A 301 11.94 14.75 33.32
C ASP A 301 11.83 13.42 32.55
N THR A 302 12.88 12.59 32.57
CA THR A 302 12.97 11.40 31.71
C THR A 302 13.77 10.28 32.36
N LEU A 303 13.10 9.19 32.73
CA LEU A 303 13.74 7.94 33.11
C LEU A 303 14.13 7.16 31.85
N ARG A 304 15.41 6.83 31.69
CA ARG A 304 15.92 5.96 30.62
C ARG A 304 16.34 4.60 31.16
N LEU A 305 15.79 3.53 30.59
CA LEU A 305 16.23 2.15 30.83
C LEU A 305 16.84 1.58 29.55
N GLY A 306 18.03 0.97 29.64
CA GLY A 306 18.70 0.28 28.52
C GLY A 306 18.70 -1.23 28.71
N ALA A 307 18.64 -2.00 27.61
CA ALA A 307 18.64 -3.46 27.61
C ALA A 307 19.20 -4.03 26.31
N ASP A 308 19.58 -5.31 26.31
CA ASP A 308 19.89 -6.04 25.07
C ASP A 308 18.62 -6.28 24.21
N THR A 309 17.50 -6.52 24.90
CA THR A 309 16.16 -6.75 24.31
C THR A 309 15.08 -6.12 25.18
N LEU A 310 14.38 -5.13 24.63
CA LEU A 310 13.13 -4.64 25.19
C LEU A 310 11.96 -5.40 24.58
N GLU A 311 11.13 -6.04 25.40
CA GLU A 311 9.85 -6.64 24.98
C GLU A 311 8.70 -5.78 25.50
N THR A 312 7.69 -5.51 24.68
CA THR A 312 6.43 -4.92 25.14
C THR A 312 5.24 -5.67 24.57
N GLN A 313 4.23 -5.92 25.41
CA GLN A 313 3.08 -6.77 25.10
C GLN A 313 1.83 -6.21 25.78
N MET A 314 0.67 -6.37 25.13
CA MET A 314 -0.62 -6.14 25.78
C MET A 314 -1.07 -7.40 26.52
N VAL A 315 -1.37 -7.27 27.81
CA VAL A 315 -1.85 -8.36 28.66
C VAL A 315 -3.08 -7.92 29.45
N LEU A 316 -3.92 -8.87 29.87
CA LEU A 316 -5.05 -8.57 30.76
C LEU A 316 -4.53 -8.25 32.17
N GLN A 317 -5.07 -7.22 32.83
CA GLN A 317 -4.59 -6.80 34.15
C GLN A 317 -4.59 -7.93 35.19
N LYS A 318 -5.62 -8.80 35.18
CA LYS A 318 -5.70 -9.99 36.04
C LYS A 318 -4.56 -11.02 35.89
N THR A 319 -3.76 -10.95 34.83
CA THR A 319 -2.60 -11.85 34.64
C THR A 319 -1.34 -11.33 35.32
N LEU A 320 -1.38 -10.12 35.88
CA LEU A 320 -0.30 -9.52 36.64
C LEU A 320 -0.51 -9.75 38.13
N LYS A 321 0.51 -10.30 38.79
CA LYS A 321 0.64 -10.17 40.25
C LYS A 321 1.20 -8.78 40.53
N LEU A 322 0.49 -7.97 41.32
CA LEU A 322 1.10 -6.79 41.91
C LEU A 322 2.13 -7.28 42.94
N ILE A 323 3.30 -6.62 42.96
CA ILE A 323 4.21 -6.70 44.10
C ILE A 323 3.56 -5.85 45.21
N PRO A 324 3.51 -6.31 46.48
CA PRO A 324 3.00 -5.50 47.58
C PRO A 324 3.75 -4.15 47.65
N LYS A 325 3.06 -3.10 48.07
CA LYS A 325 3.72 -1.81 48.28
C LYS A 325 4.70 -1.97 49.44
N ILE A 326 5.99 -1.82 49.16
CA ILE A 326 6.99 -1.64 50.21
C ILE A 326 6.71 -0.30 50.89
N SER A 327 6.12 -0.36 52.08
CA SER A 327 5.89 0.79 52.94
C SER A 327 7.20 1.12 53.66
N VAL A 328 7.78 2.31 53.39
CA VAL A 328 8.96 2.77 54.13
C VAL A 328 8.48 3.24 55.49
N LYS A 329 8.70 2.41 56.52
CA LYS A 329 8.40 2.75 57.92
C LYS A 329 9.46 3.75 58.41
N ALA A 330 9.13 4.53 59.45
CA ALA A 330 9.83 5.78 59.80
C ALA A 330 11.36 5.65 59.98
N ASP A 331 11.85 4.46 60.33
CA ASP A 331 13.25 4.15 60.61
C ASP A 331 14.00 3.50 59.42
N ASN A 332 13.57 3.78 58.18
CA ASN A 332 14.08 3.18 56.92
C ASN A 332 13.94 1.64 56.83
N GLN A 333 13.11 1.02 57.67
CA GLN A 333 12.87 -0.42 57.61
C GLN A 333 11.80 -0.76 56.56
N ILE A 334 12.10 -1.78 55.76
CA ILE A 334 11.19 -2.38 54.79
C ILE A 334 10.30 -3.37 55.53
N GLY A 335 8.98 -3.19 55.44
CA GLY A 335 8.00 -4.17 55.87
C GLY A 335 7.05 -4.52 54.74
N GLU A 336 6.52 -5.74 54.78
CA GLU A 336 5.29 -6.09 54.07
C GLU A 336 4.09 -5.68 54.94
N ASP A 337 2.98 -5.32 54.31
CA ASP A 337 1.73 -4.99 54.99
C ASP A 337 0.84 -6.27 54.97
N GLU A 338 0.37 -6.74 56.12
CA GLU A 338 -0.56 -7.89 56.21
C GLU A 338 -2.00 -7.44 55.90
N ASP A 339 -2.73 -8.24 55.11
CA ASP A 339 -4.10 -7.91 54.69
C ASP A 339 -5.10 -7.91 55.87
N GLU A 340 -5.53 -6.73 56.33
CA GLU A 340 -6.62 -6.62 57.30
C GLU A 340 -7.95 -7.14 56.72
N THR A 341 -8.64 -7.98 57.49
CA THR A 341 -9.85 -8.69 57.03
C THR A 341 -11.15 -7.96 57.40
N GLU A 342 -12.10 -7.94 56.46
CA GLU A 342 -13.40 -7.25 56.59
C GLU A 342 -14.22 -7.70 57.81
N LYS A 343 -14.80 -6.73 58.55
CA LYS A 343 -15.95 -6.96 59.46
C LYS A 343 -17.02 -5.85 59.34
N PRO A 344 -18.30 -6.15 59.67
CA PRO A 344 -19.40 -5.70 58.81
C PRO A 344 -20.28 -4.55 59.36
N VAL A 345 -21.04 -3.95 58.44
CA VAL A 345 -22.01 -2.86 58.67
C VAL A 345 -23.37 -3.37 59.21
N LYS A 346 -24.04 -2.57 60.06
CA LYS A 346 -25.49 -2.62 60.31
C LYS A 346 -26.13 -1.21 60.34
N ALA A 347 -27.44 -1.15 60.11
CA ALA A 347 -28.23 0.04 59.72
C ALA A 347 -28.85 0.78 60.94
N LYS A 348 -28.97 2.13 60.98
CA LYS A 348 -30.01 3.04 60.38
C LYS A 348 -31.37 2.97 61.13
N PRO A 349 -32.19 4.04 61.40
CA PRO A 349 -32.30 5.37 60.74
C PRO A 349 -32.64 6.58 61.71
N GLU A 350 -33.15 7.79 61.38
CA GLU A 350 -33.40 8.52 60.10
C GLU A 350 -33.17 10.07 60.15
N ALA A 351 -34.02 10.92 60.80
CA ALA A 351 -34.08 12.39 60.58
C ALA A 351 -34.66 13.23 61.75
N LYS A 352 -34.34 14.54 61.96
CA LYS A 352 -34.77 15.72 61.14
C LYS A 352 -34.06 17.05 61.49
N ALA A 353 -34.23 18.02 60.56
CA ALA A 353 -34.15 19.48 60.71
C ALA A 353 -32.78 20.19 60.80
N ALA A 354 -32.71 21.34 60.12
CA ALA A 354 -31.62 22.33 60.15
C ALA A 354 -32.19 23.71 60.52
N PRO A 355 -31.34 24.70 60.80
CA PRO A 355 -31.51 25.99 60.10
C PRO A 355 -30.18 26.60 59.59
N THR A 356 -30.28 27.65 58.78
CA THR A 356 -29.17 28.32 58.07
C THR A 356 -29.09 29.83 58.32
N ALA A 357 -27.87 30.35 58.42
CA ALA A 357 -27.43 31.74 58.19
C ALA A 357 -25.91 31.69 57.95
N THR A 358 -25.21 32.56 57.20
CA THR A 358 -25.52 33.83 56.48
C THR A 358 -24.62 33.81 55.20
N GLY A 359 -24.96 34.31 54.00
CA GLY A 359 -25.16 35.72 53.61
C GLY A 359 -23.89 36.58 53.85
N SER A 360 -23.29 37.33 52.92
CA SER A 360 -23.58 37.67 51.50
C SER A 360 -22.27 38.27 50.87
N THR A 361 -22.09 38.73 49.61
CA THR A 361 -22.96 39.31 48.55
C THR A 361 -22.40 39.06 47.13
N LYS A 362 -23.23 39.24 46.10
CA LYS A 362 -22.83 39.75 44.77
C LYS A 362 -24.05 40.39 44.06
N PRO A 363 -23.99 41.64 43.57
CA PRO A 363 -25.13 42.30 42.91
C PRO A 363 -25.26 41.94 41.40
N PRO A 364 -26.47 41.99 40.80
CA PRO A 364 -26.67 41.56 39.40
C PRO A 364 -27.39 42.56 38.44
N VAL A 365 -27.36 42.22 37.14
CA VAL A 365 -28.48 42.30 36.16
C VAL A 365 -28.81 43.59 35.33
N LYS A 366 -28.95 43.35 34.00
CA LYS A 366 -29.81 43.97 32.93
C LYS A 366 -29.37 45.13 31.98
N SER A 367 -29.74 44.88 30.71
CA SER A 367 -30.25 45.76 29.62
C SER A 367 -29.35 46.72 28.80
N GLY A 368 -28.87 46.25 27.63
CA GLY A 368 -29.44 46.55 26.30
C GLY A 368 -29.25 47.93 25.60
N LYS A 369 -28.55 47.93 24.44
CA LYS A 369 -28.91 48.63 23.18
C LYS A 369 -27.89 48.39 22.04
N GLU A 370 -28.37 48.48 20.80
CA GLU A 370 -27.62 48.60 19.52
C GLU A 370 -27.52 50.11 19.08
N PRO A 371 -26.90 50.52 17.94
CA PRO A 371 -25.79 49.96 17.11
C PRO A 371 -24.71 51.03 16.71
N LYS A 372 -23.88 50.75 15.68
CA LYS A 372 -23.22 51.67 14.68
C LYS A 372 -21.77 52.22 14.85
N SER A 373 -20.86 51.58 14.10
CA SER A 373 -20.08 52.16 12.95
C SER A 373 -18.90 53.16 13.10
N LYS A 374 -18.05 53.17 12.04
CA LYS A 374 -16.91 54.06 11.66
C LYS A 374 -15.55 53.70 12.29
N LYS A 375 -14.42 53.61 11.53
CA LYS A 375 -13.66 54.61 10.70
C LYS A 375 -12.99 55.69 11.56
N ASP A 376 -11.81 56.24 11.26
CA ASP A 376 -10.81 56.17 10.15
C ASP A 376 -9.47 56.71 10.79
N LYS A 377 -8.20 56.58 10.35
CA LYS A 377 -7.49 56.02 9.17
C LYS A 377 -5.94 56.14 9.39
N LYS A 378 -5.11 55.52 8.53
CA LYS A 378 -3.71 55.95 8.16
C LYS A 378 -2.59 55.77 9.24
N ASN A 379 -1.27 55.79 8.95
CA ASN A 379 -0.53 56.03 7.68
C ASN A 379 0.83 55.28 7.58
N SER A 380 1.33 55.09 6.34
CA SER A 380 2.75 55.04 5.86
C SER A 380 3.87 54.29 6.64
N GLY A 381 4.76 53.53 5.99
CA GLY A 381 4.87 53.24 4.53
C GLY A 381 6.08 52.34 4.16
N LYS A 382 6.22 52.13 2.83
CA LYS A 382 7.44 52.02 1.97
C LYS A 382 8.80 51.57 2.57
N SER A 383 9.68 50.85 1.86
CA SER A 383 9.68 50.17 0.53
C SER A 383 10.93 49.23 0.49
N ASP A 384 11.35 48.45 -0.51
CA ASP A 384 11.22 48.41 -1.99
C ASP A 384 11.19 46.95 -2.52
N GLY A 385 11.23 46.76 -3.85
CA GLY A 385 11.22 45.44 -4.52
C GLY A 385 12.33 45.29 -5.60
N LEU A 386 12.01 44.59 -6.71
CA LEU A 386 12.90 44.17 -7.82
C LEU A 386 13.79 42.96 -7.49
N THR A 387 14.13 42.01 -8.39
CA THR A 387 13.62 41.63 -9.73
C THR A 387 14.02 40.17 -10.02
N ASP A 388 13.46 39.55 -11.06
CA ASP A 388 13.90 38.24 -11.58
C ASP A 388 15.37 38.22 -12.02
N ASN A 389 16.00 37.04 -11.99
CA ASN A 389 16.71 36.46 -13.15
C ASN A 389 17.17 35.01 -12.89
N ILE A 390 17.15 34.19 -13.93
CA ILE A 390 17.75 32.84 -13.99
C ILE A 390 18.89 32.89 -15.02
N PRO A 391 20.03 32.25 -14.75
CA PRO A 391 20.82 31.64 -15.81
C PRO A 391 20.98 30.12 -15.62
N ASP A 392 20.72 29.38 -16.69
CA ASP A 392 21.02 27.95 -16.83
C ASP A 392 22.49 27.75 -17.23
N SER A 393 23.14 26.68 -16.76
CA SER A 393 24.28 26.06 -17.46
C SER A 393 24.75 24.74 -16.81
N LEU A 394 24.69 23.66 -17.58
CA LEU A 394 25.38 22.40 -17.29
C LEU A 394 26.85 22.48 -17.73
N LYS A 395 27.81 22.19 -16.84
CA LYS A 395 29.15 21.73 -17.24
C LYS A 395 29.64 20.57 -16.38
N LEU A 396 30.06 19.51 -17.08
CA LEU A 396 30.63 18.29 -16.51
C LEU A 396 32.11 18.47 -16.13
N LYS A 397 32.53 17.82 -15.05
CA LYS A 397 33.78 17.04 -15.03
C LYS A 397 33.56 15.75 -14.24
N ALA A 398 33.83 14.62 -14.87
CA ALA A 398 34.17 13.40 -14.17
C ALA A 398 35.70 13.41 -13.92
N ASP A 399 36.15 12.82 -12.82
CA ASP A 399 36.90 11.56 -12.88
C ASP A 399 37.33 11.05 -11.49
N SER A 400 37.78 9.80 -11.44
CA SER A 400 38.61 9.22 -10.37
C SER A 400 38.01 9.04 -8.96
N VAL A 401 37.17 8.01 -8.78
CA VAL A 401 37.50 6.88 -7.85
C VAL A 401 36.94 5.56 -8.42
N ALA A 402 37.67 4.94 -9.35
CA ALA A 402 37.28 3.66 -9.96
C ALA A 402 38.32 2.55 -9.69
N LYS A 403 38.62 2.28 -8.40
CA LYS A 403 39.56 1.21 -8.00
C LYS A 403 39.37 0.76 -6.54
N ASN A 404 38.30 0.00 -6.26
CA ASN A 404 38.22 -1.02 -5.20
C ASN A 404 36.85 -1.73 -5.16
N LEU A 405 36.51 -2.45 -6.23
CA LEU A 405 35.33 -3.33 -6.27
C LEU A 405 35.74 -4.72 -6.77
N LEU A 406 36.27 -5.56 -5.87
CA LEU A 406 36.37 -7.03 -6.01
C LEU A 406 36.93 -7.66 -4.72
N LYS A 407 36.04 -8.07 -3.80
CA LYS A 407 36.31 -9.13 -2.81
C LYS A 407 35.10 -10.05 -2.70
N THR A 408 35.36 -11.34 -2.50
CA THR A 408 34.51 -12.41 -3.03
C THR A 408 33.86 -13.24 -1.92
N ASP A 409 32.79 -12.72 -1.31
CA ASP A 409 32.06 -13.40 -0.22
C ASP A 409 30.57 -13.66 -0.51
N SER A 410 29.95 -12.87 -1.39
CA SER A 410 28.50 -12.91 -1.61
C SER A 410 28.02 -14.18 -2.35
N LEU A 411 28.85 -14.77 -3.20
CA LEU A 411 28.44 -15.87 -4.09
C LEU A 411 28.34 -17.24 -3.39
N GLN A 412 29.24 -17.56 -2.45
CA GLN A 412 29.20 -18.84 -1.73
C GLN A 412 27.92 -18.96 -0.86
N LYS A 413 27.45 -17.85 -0.30
CA LYS A 413 26.26 -17.79 0.54
C LYS A 413 24.95 -18.06 -0.24
N ILE A 414 24.92 -17.73 -1.54
CA ILE A 414 23.79 -17.98 -2.43
C ILE A 414 23.71 -19.47 -2.82
N LEU A 415 24.86 -20.12 -3.06
CA LEU A 415 24.92 -21.55 -3.37
C LEU A 415 24.44 -22.44 -2.22
N LEU A 416 24.75 -22.06 -0.97
CA LEU A 416 24.26 -22.76 0.22
C LEU A 416 22.73 -22.64 0.38
N ALA A 417 22.16 -21.45 0.15
CA ALA A 417 20.72 -21.24 0.25
C ALA A 417 19.92 -22.13 -0.73
N LYS A 418 20.39 -22.24 -1.98
CA LYS A 418 19.74 -23.06 -3.02
C LYS A 418 19.69 -24.56 -2.68
N LYS A 419 20.71 -25.07 -1.98
CA LYS A 419 20.80 -26.50 -1.61
C LYS A 419 19.78 -26.89 -0.51
N VAL A 420 19.30 -25.92 0.27
CA VAL A 420 18.29 -26.15 1.33
C VAL A 420 16.87 -26.20 0.74
N THR A 421 16.55 -25.34 -0.23
CA THR A 421 15.22 -25.28 -0.86
C THR A 421 14.84 -26.58 -1.58
N ASP A 422 15.79 -27.21 -2.27
CA ASP A 422 15.55 -28.44 -3.03
C ASP A 422 15.22 -29.64 -2.13
N SER A 423 15.73 -29.65 -0.90
CA SER A 423 15.44 -30.69 0.09
C SER A 423 13.98 -30.61 0.56
N VAL A 424 13.52 -29.41 0.96
CA VAL A 424 12.16 -29.17 1.48
C VAL A 424 11.09 -29.42 0.41
N ALA A 425 11.36 -29.03 -0.85
CA ALA A 425 10.47 -29.32 -1.98
C ALA A 425 10.24 -30.83 -2.18
N LYS A 426 11.29 -31.65 -1.98
CA LYS A 426 11.25 -33.10 -2.14
C LYS A 426 10.46 -33.81 -1.04
N THR A 427 10.35 -33.21 0.15
CA THR A 427 9.47 -33.68 1.24
C THR A 427 8.01 -33.33 0.97
N MET A 428 7.73 -32.10 0.53
CA MET A 428 6.37 -31.60 0.25
C MET A 428 5.67 -32.39 -0.87
N LEU A 429 6.39 -32.81 -1.91
CA LEU A 429 5.81 -33.60 -3.01
C LEU A 429 5.30 -34.98 -2.54
N LYS A 430 6.05 -35.69 -1.68
CA LYS A 430 5.66 -37.02 -1.18
C LYS A 430 4.37 -37.00 -0.33
N ALA A 431 4.07 -35.88 0.32
CA ALA A 431 2.84 -35.71 1.09
C ALA A 431 1.58 -35.48 0.22
N LYS A 432 1.75 -35.18 -1.07
CA LYS A 432 0.65 -34.88 -2.01
C LYS A 432 0.11 -36.13 -2.70
N ASP A 433 0.98 -37.09 -3.04
CA ASP A 433 0.59 -38.36 -3.66
C ASP A 433 -0.27 -39.25 -2.76
N SER A 434 0.04 -39.29 -1.46
CA SER A 434 -0.73 -40.08 -0.48
C SER A 434 -2.17 -39.57 -0.31
N LEU A 435 -2.40 -38.27 -0.48
CA LEU A 435 -3.71 -37.64 -0.42
C LEU A 435 -4.52 -37.78 -1.72
N GLN A 436 -3.87 -37.86 -2.89
CA GLN A 436 -4.60 -38.12 -4.15
C GLN A 436 -5.04 -39.57 -4.27
N LYS A 437 -4.20 -40.56 -3.91
CA LYS A 437 -4.56 -41.99 -3.97
C LYS A 437 -5.81 -42.36 -3.16
N LYS A 438 -6.20 -41.56 -2.14
CA LYS A 438 -7.40 -41.79 -1.33
C LYS A 438 -8.67 -41.09 -1.85
N LYS A 439 -8.58 -40.26 -2.91
CA LYS A 439 -9.76 -39.66 -3.58
C LYS A 439 -10.22 -40.41 -4.81
N THR A 440 -9.35 -41.11 -5.53
CA THR A 440 -9.73 -41.84 -6.76
C THR A 440 -10.67 -43.02 -6.46
N ALA A 441 -10.42 -43.74 -5.37
CA ALA A 441 -11.16 -44.96 -4.98
C ALA A 441 -12.65 -44.75 -4.65
N ILE A 442 -13.14 -43.52 -4.54
CA ILE A 442 -14.55 -43.21 -4.23
C ILE A 442 -15.34 -42.85 -5.51
N ASN A 443 -14.68 -42.37 -6.56
CA ASN A 443 -15.38 -41.88 -7.77
C ASN A 443 -15.69 -42.97 -8.81
N ASP A 444 -14.94 -44.07 -8.84
CA ASP A 444 -15.16 -45.15 -9.83
C ASP A 444 -16.39 -46.02 -9.53
N VAL A 445 -16.92 -46.00 -8.30
CA VAL A 445 -18.14 -46.74 -7.93
C VAL A 445 -19.41 -46.05 -8.46
N LEU A 446 -19.36 -44.75 -8.76
CA LEU A 446 -20.55 -43.93 -9.03
C LEU A 446 -20.92 -43.79 -10.53
N LYS A 447 -20.41 -44.67 -11.40
CA LYS A 447 -20.55 -44.55 -12.88
C LYS A 447 -21.11 -45.80 -13.59
N LYS A 448 -22.17 -46.42 -13.05
CA LYS A 448 -23.04 -47.33 -13.82
C LYS A 448 -24.54 -47.09 -13.51
N THR A 449 -25.17 -46.29 -14.39
CA THR A 449 -26.59 -46.30 -14.87
C THR A 449 -27.74 -46.89 -14.02
N PRO A 450 -28.99 -46.36 -14.13
CA PRO A 450 -29.45 -45.00 -14.49
C PRO A 450 -30.53 -44.45 -13.52
N LYS A 451 -31.13 -43.27 -13.79
CA LYS A 451 -32.36 -42.78 -13.09
C LYS A 451 -33.61 -43.46 -13.66
N PRO A 452 -34.65 -43.74 -12.85
CA PRO A 452 -35.74 -42.77 -12.65
C PRO A 452 -36.34 -42.76 -11.22
N GLY A 453 -37.39 -41.96 -11.01
CA GLY A 453 -38.31 -42.10 -9.86
C GLY A 453 -38.13 -41.08 -8.71
N VAL A 454 -39.25 -40.50 -8.30
CA VAL A 454 -39.45 -39.88 -6.97
C VAL A 454 -40.22 -40.91 -6.10
N ASP A 455 -40.35 -40.66 -4.80
CA ASP A 455 -41.07 -41.48 -3.81
C ASP A 455 -40.48 -42.86 -3.46
N SER A 456 -39.43 -42.87 -2.63
CA SER A 456 -39.15 -43.97 -1.67
C SER A 456 -38.04 -43.66 -0.63
N ILE A 457 -38.03 -42.46 -0.03
CA ILE A 457 -37.09 -42.11 1.07
C ILE A 457 -37.84 -41.77 2.38
N SER A 458 -38.74 -42.67 2.81
CA SER A 458 -39.56 -42.49 4.02
C SER A 458 -39.60 -43.72 4.96
N LYS A 459 -38.91 -44.82 4.64
CA LYS A 459 -38.89 -46.06 5.45
C LYS A 459 -37.53 -46.76 5.57
N GLN A 460 -36.42 -46.01 5.76
CA GLN A 460 -35.17 -46.64 6.22
C GLN A 460 -34.24 -45.75 7.06
N LEU A 461 -34.82 -44.95 7.97
CA LEU A 461 -34.08 -44.11 8.92
C LEU A 461 -34.56 -44.32 10.38
N ASN A 462 -34.54 -45.58 10.81
CA ASN A 462 -34.84 -45.96 12.19
C ASN A 462 -33.79 -46.97 12.70
N ASN A 463 -32.61 -46.47 13.07
CA ASN A 463 -31.58 -47.27 13.73
C ASN A 463 -31.12 -46.57 15.02
N LYS A 464 -31.38 -47.23 16.16
CA LYS A 464 -31.58 -46.59 17.47
C LYS A 464 -30.28 -46.39 18.26
N GLY A 465 -29.22 -45.92 17.60
CA GLY A 465 -27.85 -45.95 18.15
C GLY A 465 -26.99 -44.69 17.98
N ILE A 466 -27.47 -43.64 17.29
CA ILE A 466 -26.66 -42.42 17.01
C ILE A 466 -27.12 -41.21 17.85
N MET A 467 -28.40 -41.11 18.18
CA MET A 467 -28.94 -39.98 18.98
C MET A 467 -28.46 -40.00 20.43
N ASP A 468 -28.27 -41.17 21.05
CA ASP A 468 -27.77 -41.26 22.43
C ASP A 468 -26.30 -40.82 22.56
N THR A 469 -25.48 -41.03 21.53
CA THR A 469 -24.08 -40.58 21.50
C THR A 469 -24.00 -39.05 21.39
N LEU A 470 -24.89 -38.44 20.58
CA LEU A 470 -25.04 -36.99 20.48
C LEU A 470 -25.56 -36.40 21.80
N ASN A 471 -26.59 -36.98 22.41
CA ASN A 471 -27.11 -36.50 23.69
C ASN A 471 -26.08 -36.58 24.82
N LYS A 472 -25.28 -37.66 24.90
CA LYS A 472 -24.17 -37.78 25.89
C LYS A 472 -23.01 -36.82 25.65
N THR A 473 -22.75 -36.39 24.42
CA THR A 473 -21.71 -35.37 24.15
C THR A 473 -22.23 -33.95 24.37
N VAL A 474 -23.50 -33.69 24.07
CA VAL A 474 -24.16 -32.40 24.36
C VAL A 474 -24.38 -32.18 25.87
N SER A 475 -24.68 -33.22 26.66
CA SER A 475 -24.75 -33.10 28.12
C SER A 475 -23.41 -32.69 28.74
N ASN A 476 -22.31 -33.26 28.24
CA ASN A 476 -20.96 -32.98 28.74
C ASN A 476 -20.43 -31.60 28.31
N LEU A 477 -21.10 -30.91 27.39
CA LEU A 477 -20.78 -29.53 26.98
C LEU A 477 -21.59 -28.45 27.72
N LYS A 478 -22.45 -28.82 28.68
CA LYS A 478 -23.29 -27.88 29.47
C LYS A 478 -22.92 -27.77 30.95
N ALA A 479 -21.73 -28.26 31.35
CA ALA A 479 -21.30 -28.34 32.75
C ALA A 479 -20.11 -27.44 33.14
N VAL A 480 -19.97 -26.26 32.50
CA VAL A 480 -19.21 -25.13 33.08
C VAL A 480 -20.12 -23.90 33.13
N ILE A 481 -21.20 -24.03 33.91
CA ILE A 481 -22.01 -22.88 34.31
C ILE A 481 -21.21 -22.13 35.37
N VAL A 482 -20.73 -20.94 35.02
CA VAL A 482 -20.16 -19.99 35.99
C VAL A 482 -21.24 -19.67 37.00
N LYS A 483 -20.93 -19.77 38.31
CA LYS A 483 -21.87 -19.39 39.37
C LYS A 483 -22.28 -17.92 39.18
N PRO A 484 -23.57 -17.56 39.28
CA PRO A 484 -24.05 -16.19 39.06
C PRO A 484 -23.73 -15.21 40.21
N ASP A 485 -22.57 -15.40 40.88
CA ASP A 485 -22.01 -14.55 41.93
C ASP A 485 -20.60 -14.04 41.58
N SER A 486 -20.12 -14.26 40.34
CA SER A 486 -18.91 -13.59 39.85
C SER A 486 -19.20 -12.11 39.61
N VAL A 487 -18.95 -11.27 40.63
CA VAL A 487 -18.94 -9.81 40.51
C VAL A 487 -18.10 -9.42 39.29
N PHE A 488 -18.66 -8.62 38.38
CA PHE A 488 -17.94 -8.15 37.19
C PHE A 488 -16.79 -7.24 37.63
N ASN A 489 -15.58 -7.81 37.70
CA ASN A 489 -14.38 -7.04 37.95
C ASN A 489 -13.95 -6.38 36.63
N PRO A 490 -13.84 -5.04 36.54
CA PRO A 490 -13.38 -4.39 35.31
C PRO A 490 -11.99 -4.89 34.87
N ALA A 491 -11.11 -5.27 35.80
CA ALA A 491 -9.79 -5.84 35.51
C ALA A 491 -9.82 -7.20 34.76
N ASP A 492 -10.98 -7.86 34.66
CA ASP A 492 -11.16 -9.03 33.79
C ASP A 492 -11.16 -8.70 32.30
N THR A 493 -11.47 -7.45 31.96
CA THR A 493 -11.58 -6.93 30.58
C THR A 493 -10.54 -5.86 30.23
N VAL A 494 -10.02 -5.12 31.22
CA VAL A 494 -8.98 -4.10 31.00
C VAL A 494 -7.64 -4.75 30.67
N THR A 495 -7.07 -4.37 29.53
CA THR A 495 -5.69 -4.67 29.15
C THR A 495 -4.75 -3.55 29.58
N THR A 496 -3.49 -3.90 29.83
CA THR A 496 -2.40 -2.97 30.08
C THR A 496 -1.16 -3.36 29.27
N ARG A 497 -0.28 -2.38 29.05
CA ARG A 497 1.00 -2.57 28.39
C ARG A 497 2.04 -2.97 29.43
N VAL A 498 2.59 -4.17 29.30
CA VAL A 498 3.82 -4.57 30.00
C VAL A 498 5.02 -4.16 29.14
N ILE A 499 6.11 -3.78 29.81
CA ILE A 499 7.44 -3.63 29.23
C ILE A 499 8.38 -4.51 30.06
N ARG A 500 9.23 -5.29 29.40
CA ARG A 500 10.34 -6.06 29.98
C ARG A 500 11.64 -5.56 29.37
N ALA A 501 12.70 -5.59 30.16
CA ALA A 501 14.06 -5.14 29.87
C ALA A 501 15.05 -6.16 30.46
#